data_AF-A0A7J8ZXL2-F1
#
_entry.id   AF-A0A7J8ZXL2-F1
#
_cell.length_a   1.000
_cell.length_b   1.000
_cell.length_c   1.000
_cell.angle_alpha   90.00
_cell.angle_beta   90.00
_cell.angle_gamma   90.00
#
_symmetry.space_group_name_H-M   'P 1'
#
loop_
_entity.id
_entity.type
_entity.pdbx_description
1 polymer ?
#
loop_
_entity_poly.entity_id
_entity_poly.type
_entity_poly.pdbx_seq_one_letter_code
_entity_poly.pdbx_strand_id
1 'polypeptide(L)'
;ASCFNNTCFITLKPNSSISTTNFPLSFSYPIFNGCNGISVTRIGSSSKTYAKFEKFQGDPSEANGEDIIVSSLQTQEQTIEEEEEDDDSCLPSDLEGAVRQSGEASALFVSSGGMRAIVELLIPQLQFLDDEGAQAELWELSRIFLDTLMQETGCQKVKAIFPDAGAAALLKYRWKDAAFGFASLSDRKPVESQDEIIVMLVPDYQMLERVQRIASELSDDPPRPLVMWNPRLISEDVGVGVNVRQLRRYFLSSFTTVYSMRPLAAGAVFRCYPGLWKVFYDDKDRLGRYLLAKELVSRPDVEELEIIFGNAEEKSEQGPSFFSQAAGIFSSLNRFVKAISK
;
A
#
# COMPACT_ATOMS: atom_id res chain seq x y z
N ALA A 1 45.34 63.79 -0.75
CA ALA A 1 44.97 62.35 -0.66
C ALA A 1 44.18 61.97 -1.91
N SER A 2 44.16 60.68 -2.26
CA SER A 2 43.43 60.05 -3.40
C SER A 2 43.66 60.63 -4.80
N CYS A 3 44.41 59.90 -5.62
CA CYS A 3 44.56 60.10 -7.07
C CYS A 3 43.92 58.94 -7.86
N PHE A 4 43.30 59.28 -9.00
CA PHE A 4 43.29 58.58 -10.30
C PHE A 4 43.19 57.04 -10.43
N ASN A 5 42.15 56.56 -11.13
CA ASN A 5 42.15 55.98 -12.50
C ASN A 5 40.78 55.27 -12.78
N ASN A 6 40.11 55.37 -13.94
CA ASN A 6 40.40 54.81 -15.29
C ASN A 6 40.79 53.31 -15.26
N THR A 7 40.38 52.35 -16.10
CA THR A 7 39.49 52.21 -17.29
C THR A 7 39.27 50.66 -17.48
N CYS A 8 38.48 50.05 -18.38
CA CYS A 8 37.75 50.43 -19.59
C CYS A 8 36.59 49.44 -19.87
N PHE A 9 35.93 49.52 -21.04
CA PHE A 9 35.09 48.46 -21.63
C PHE A 9 35.90 47.57 -22.60
N ILE A 10 35.59 46.26 -22.67
CA ILE A 10 36.00 45.37 -23.79
C ILE A 10 34.84 44.46 -24.18
N THR A 11 34.47 44.50 -25.46
CA THR A 11 33.60 43.53 -26.14
C THR A 11 34.44 42.45 -26.85
N LEU A 12 33.97 41.20 -26.89
CA LEU A 12 34.46 40.18 -27.83
C LEU A 12 33.34 39.18 -28.20
N LYS A 13 33.46 38.61 -29.40
CA LYS A 13 32.41 37.89 -30.15
C LYS A 13 32.44 36.35 -29.92
N PRO A 14 31.37 35.63 -30.32
CA PRO A 14 31.29 34.17 -30.15
C PRO A 14 32.11 33.42 -31.21
N ASN A 15 32.55 32.20 -30.88
CA ASN A 15 33.08 31.23 -31.84
C ASN A 15 32.15 30.03 -31.95
N SER A 16 31.83 29.66 -33.19
CA SER A 16 31.16 28.41 -33.56
C SER A 16 32.20 27.35 -33.92
N SER A 17 31.92 26.10 -33.56
CA SER A 17 32.51 24.94 -34.24
C SER A 17 31.45 23.87 -34.43
N ILE A 18 31.30 23.45 -35.69
CA ILE A 18 30.41 22.38 -36.13
C ILE A 18 31.25 21.11 -36.25
N SER A 19 30.75 19.98 -35.77
CA SER A 19 31.26 18.66 -36.09
C SER A 19 30.11 17.70 -36.35
N THR A 20 29.80 17.51 -37.63
CA THR A 20 28.84 16.53 -38.13
C THR A 20 29.52 15.19 -38.40
N THR A 21 28.96 14.08 -37.90
CA THR A 21 29.14 12.75 -38.50
C THR A 21 27.77 12.08 -38.63
N ASN A 22 27.57 11.35 -39.73
CA ASN A 22 26.26 10.98 -40.24
C ASN A 22 26.32 9.54 -40.81
N PHE A 23 25.37 8.68 -40.37
CA PHE A 23 24.94 7.44 -41.06
C PHE A 23 25.97 6.28 -41.19
N PRO A 24 25.54 5.02 -41.51
CA PRO A 24 24.20 4.60 -41.97
C PRO A 24 23.49 3.46 -41.20
N LEU A 25 22.17 3.44 -41.35
CA LEU A 25 21.30 2.26 -41.22
C LEU A 25 21.42 1.37 -42.46
N SER A 26 21.31 0.04 -42.31
CA SER A 26 20.86 -0.87 -43.38
C SER A 26 20.31 -2.18 -42.81
N PHE A 27 19.22 -2.65 -43.41
CA PHE A 27 18.43 -3.82 -43.01
C PHE A 27 18.93 -5.13 -43.64
N SER A 28 18.49 -6.28 -43.10
CA SER A 28 18.06 -7.45 -43.91
C SER A 28 17.23 -8.45 -43.09
N TYR A 29 16.08 -8.85 -43.63
CA TYR A 29 15.31 -10.04 -43.21
C TYR A 29 15.70 -11.26 -44.08
N PRO A 30 15.30 -12.48 -43.71
CA PRO A 30 14.21 -13.08 -44.48
C PRO A 30 13.17 -13.89 -43.67
N ILE A 31 11.89 -13.62 -43.99
CA ILE A 31 10.90 -14.56 -44.53
C ILE A 31 10.84 -15.98 -43.92
N PHE A 32 9.71 -16.30 -43.26
CA PHE A 32 8.95 -17.50 -43.57
C PHE A 32 7.45 -17.22 -43.61
N ASN A 33 6.72 -17.97 -44.42
CA ASN A 33 5.33 -17.72 -44.82
C ASN A 33 4.42 -18.90 -44.40
N GLY A 34 3.18 -18.63 -43.99
CA GLY A 34 2.24 -19.68 -43.56
C GLY A 34 0.88 -19.12 -43.12
N CYS A 35 -0.20 -19.52 -43.80
CA CYS A 35 -1.49 -18.81 -43.79
C CYS A 35 -2.57 -19.43 -42.90
N ASN A 36 -3.70 -18.72 -42.82
CA ASN A 36 -5.02 -19.09 -42.28
C ASN A 36 -5.13 -19.04 -40.75
N GLY A 37 -6.14 -18.41 -40.13
CA GLY A 37 -7.34 -17.74 -40.64
C GLY A 37 -8.62 -18.46 -40.20
N ILE A 38 -9.46 -17.76 -39.41
CA ILE A 38 -10.92 -17.89 -39.27
C ILE A 38 -11.35 -16.89 -38.18
N SER A 39 -12.36 -16.08 -38.47
CA SER A 39 -13.02 -15.18 -37.53
C SER A 39 -14.33 -15.82 -37.05
N VAL A 40 -14.57 -15.82 -35.73
CA VAL A 40 -15.90 -16.09 -35.15
C VAL A 40 -16.13 -15.17 -33.96
N THR A 41 -17.16 -14.33 -34.05
CA THR A 41 -17.72 -13.59 -32.93
C THR A 41 -18.65 -14.49 -32.11
N ARG A 42 -18.59 -14.41 -30.77
CA ARG A 42 -19.75 -14.77 -29.94
C ARG A 42 -19.79 -14.05 -28.60
N ILE A 43 -20.88 -13.33 -28.40
CA ILE A 43 -21.36 -12.86 -27.10
C ILE A 43 -21.90 -14.07 -26.33
N GLY A 44 -21.67 -14.12 -25.02
CA GLY A 44 -22.15 -15.20 -24.15
C GLY A 44 -22.30 -14.74 -22.70
N SER A 45 -23.48 -14.21 -22.36
CA SER A 45 -23.87 -13.93 -20.97
C SER A 45 -24.01 -15.24 -20.19
N SER A 46 -23.56 -15.28 -18.93
CA SER A 46 -23.81 -16.40 -18.02
C SER A 46 -24.76 -15.99 -16.88
N SER A 47 -26.02 -16.40 -16.98
CA SER A 47 -26.98 -16.35 -15.87
C SER A 47 -27.14 -17.75 -15.29
N LYS A 48 -26.83 -17.93 -14.00
CA LYS A 48 -27.03 -19.21 -13.30
C LYS A 48 -28.47 -19.28 -12.77
N THR A 49 -29.23 -20.28 -13.23
CA THR A 49 -30.63 -20.48 -12.85
C THR A 49 -30.72 -21.31 -11.56
N TYR A 50 -31.49 -20.86 -10.58
CA TYR A 50 -31.84 -21.67 -9.40
C TYR A 50 -33.00 -22.62 -9.73
N ALA A 51 -32.85 -23.91 -9.39
CA ALA A 51 -33.92 -24.90 -9.48
C ALA A 51 -34.60 -25.07 -8.11
N LYS A 52 -35.92 -25.11 -8.08
CA LYS A 52 -36.74 -25.22 -6.87
C LYS A 52 -37.39 -26.61 -6.86
N PHE A 53 -37.13 -27.42 -5.83
CA PHE A 53 -37.77 -28.72 -5.65
C PHE A 53 -38.96 -28.58 -4.68
N GLU A 54 -40.11 -29.10 -5.10
CA GLU A 54 -41.35 -29.15 -4.32
C GLU A 54 -41.64 -30.62 -4.01
N LYS A 55 -42.01 -30.94 -2.75
CA LYS A 55 -42.20 -32.32 -2.28
C LYS A 55 -43.61 -32.48 -1.71
N PHE A 56 -44.39 -33.35 -2.33
CA PHE A 56 -45.81 -33.56 -2.01
C PHE A 56 -46.02 -34.30 -0.68
N GLN A 57 -47.14 -34.01 -0.01
CA GLN A 57 -47.62 -34.73 1.17
C GLN A 57 -48.23 -36.08 0.81
N GLY A 58 -48.18 -37.02 1.76
CA GLY A 58 -48.90 -38.29 1.71
C GLY A 58 -48.87 -38.99 3.07
N ASP A 59 -50.05 -39.15 3.66
CA ASP A 59 -50.39 -39.84 4.92
C ASP A 59 -51.90 -40.19 4.82
N PRO A 60 -52.54 -41.06 5.65
CA PRO A 60 -52.02 -41.79 6.81
C PRO A 60 -52.40 -43.29 6.84
N SER A 61 -52.00 -44.02 7.89
CA SER A 61 -52.85 -45.03 8.55
C SER A 61 -52.32 -45.44 9.93
N GLU A 62 -53.24 -45.63 10.87
CA GLU A 62 -52.98 -45.89 12.30
C GLU A 62 -52.90 -47.40 12.63
N ALA A 63 -52.12 -47.78 13.66
CA ALA A 63 -52.66 -48.25 14.96
C ALA A 63 -51.72 -49.21 15.74
N ASN A 64 -51.48 -48.85 17.01
CA ASN A 64 -51.24 -49.69 18.20
C ASN A 64 -49.97 -50.56 18.34
N GLY A 65 -49.36 -50.47 19.53
CA GLY A 65 -48.39 -51.44 20.06
C GLY A 65 -47.36 -50.80 20.99
N GLU A 66 -47.61 -50.81 22.31
CA GLU A 66 -46.59 -50.47 23.31
C GLU A 66 -45.50 -51.55 23.36
N ASP A 67 -44.23 -51.17 23.48
CA ASP A 67 -43.34 -51.76 24.49
C ASP A 67 -41.99 -51.01 24.61
N ILE A 68 -41.46 -51.00 25.83
CA ILE A 68 -40.20 -50.36 26.21
C ILE A 68 -39.02 -51.31 25.93
N ILE A 69 -37.95 -50.81 25.31
CA ILE A 69 -36.57 -51.23 25.62
C ILE A 69 -35.56 -50.12 25.24
N VAL A 70 -34.59 -49.92 26.12
CA VAL A 70 -33.55 -48.91 26.04
C VAL A 70 -32.56 -49.20 24.90
N SER A 71 -32.25 -48.19 24.08
CA SER A 71 -31.00 -48.16 23.32
C SER A 71 -30.42 -46.75 23.32
N SER A 72 -29.15 -46.65 23.70
CA SER A 72 -28.41 -45.41 23.85
C SER A 72 -28.14 -44.75 22.49
N LEU A 73 -28.78 -43.61 22.23
CA LEU A 73 -28.33 -42.67 21.20
C LEU A 73 -27.60 -41.51 21.88
N GLN A 74 -26.36 -41.30 21.43
CA GLN A 74 -25.52 -40.22 21.88
C GLN A 74 -26.17 -38.90 21.48
N THR A 75 -26.38 -38.01 22.45
CA THR A 75 -26.64 -36.59 22.16
C THR A 75 -25.42 -36.06 21.40
N GLN A 76 -25.55 -35.91 20.09
CA GLN A 76 -24.72 -34.97 19.36
C GLN A 76 -25.15 -33.60 19.86
N GLU A 77 -24.42 -33.06 20.82
CA GLU A 77 -24.37 -31.62 21.02
C GLU A 77 -23.87 -31.04 19.70
N GLN A 78 -24.80 -30.56 18.89
CA GLN A 78 -24.49 -29.55 17.89
C GLN A 78 -24.14 -28.29 18.67
N THR A 79 -22.90 -28.23 19.14
CA THR A 79 -22.24 -26.97 19.42
C THR A 79 -22.38 -26.17 18.14
N ILE A 80 -23.25 -25.17 18.18
CA ILE A 80 -23.15 -24.07 17.25
C ILE A 80 -21.84 -23.41 17.65
N GLU A 81 -20.76 -23.79 16.97
CA GLU A 81 -19.55 -22.99 16.92
C GLU A 81 -19.98 -21.69 16.24
N GLU A 82 -20.43 -20.74 17.07
CA GLU A 82 -20.34 -19.33 16.73
C GLU A 82 -18.85 -19.12 16.44
N GLU A 83 -18.51 -18.99 15.16
CA GLU A 83 -17.17 -18.57 14.76
C GLU A 83 -16.94 -17.21 15.40
N GLU A 84 -16.25 -17.18 16.55
CA GLU A 84 -15.78 -15.96 17.17
C GLU A 84 -14.88 -15.27 16.14
N GLU A 85 -15.43 -14.31 15.39
CA GLU A 85 -14.68 -13.48 14.47
C GLU A 85 -13.63 -12.75 15.29
N ASP A 86 -12.39 -13.27 15.27
CA ASP A 86 -11.27 -12.69 16.00
C ASP A 86 -11.19 -11.18 15.69
N ASP A 87 -11.11 -10.35 16.75
CA ASP A 87 -11.08 -8.89 16.69
C ASP A 87 -10.03 -8.32 15.71
N ASP A 88 -8.98 -9.09 15.43
CA ASP A 88 -7.86 -8.75 14.55
C ASP A 88 -7.94 -9.31 13.12
N SER A 89 -9.08 -9.90 12.75
CA SER A 89 -9.37 -10.40 11.39
C SER A 89 -9.16 -9.34 10.29
N CYS A 90 -9.27 -8.06 10.61
CA CYS A 90 -8.97 -6.97 9.68
C CYS A 90 -7.47 -6.69 9.48
N LEU A 91 -6.58 -7.25 10.32
CA LEU A 91 -5.13 -7.08 10.19
C LEU A 91 -4.55 -8.05 9.15
N PRO A 92 -3.59 -7.60 8.32
CA PRO A 92 -2.98 -8.46 7.32
C PRO A 92 -2.19 -9.61 7.95
N SER A 93 -2.21 -10.76 7.29
CA SER A 93 -1.45 -11.96 7.68
C SER A 93 0.06 -11.80 7.59
N ASP A 94 0.53 -10.99 6.64
CA ASP A 94 1.90 -10.94 6.14
C ASP A 94 2.16 -9.60 5.40
N LEU A 95 3.39 -9.40 4.93
CA LEU A 95 3.77 -8.16 4.25
C LEU A 95 3.10 -8.00 2.88
N GLU A 96 2.99 -9.08 2.08
CA GLU A 96 2.25 -9.04 0.81
C GLU A 96 0.76 -8.77 1.02
N GLY A 97 0.13 -9.39 2.03
CA GLY A 97 -1.24 -9.11 2.43
C GLY A 97 -1.45 -7.64 2.82
N ALA A 98 -0.52 -7.05 3.59
CA ALA A 98 -0.56 -5.63 3.95
C ALA A 98 -0.47 -4.72 2.72
N VAL A 99 0.38 -5.09 1.75
CA VAL A 99 0.54 -4.35 0.50
C VAL A 99 -0.72 -4.44 -0.37
N ARG A 100 -1.31 -5.63 -0.52
CA ARG A 100 -2.57 -5.84 -1.26
C ARG A 100 -3.73 -5.07 -0.64
N GLN A 101 -3.93 -5.21 0.68
CA GLN A 101 -4.94 -4.47 1.44
C GLN A 101 -4.75 -2.95 1.32
N SER A 102 -3.50 -2.46 1.26
CA SER A 102 -3.23 -1.04 1.03
C SER A 102 -3.61 -0.58 -0.38
N GLY A 103 -3.49 -1.46 -1.39
CA GLY A 103 -3.95 -1.25 -2.77
C GLY A 103 -5.46 -1.14 -2.85
N GLU A 104 -6.18 -2.10 -2.25
CA GLU A 104 -7.65 -2.11 -2.12
C GLU A 104 -8.18 -0.84 -1.43
N ALA A 105 -7.59 -0.48 -0.29
CA ALA A 105 -7.95 0.74 0.45
C ALA A 105 -7.72 2.03 -0.37
N SER A 106 -6.64 2.06 -1.16
CA SER A 106 -6.31 3.18 -2.05
C SER A 106 -7.28 3.26 -3.23
N ALA A 107 -7.62 2.11 -3.83
CA ALA A 107 -8.58 2.02 -4.92
C ALA A 107 -9.96 2.51 -4.46
N LEU A 108 -10.46 2.01 -3.33
CA LEU A 108 -11.75 2.42 -2.77
C LEU A 108 -11.80 3.92 -2.44
N PHE A 109 -10.72 4.49 -1.90
CA PHE A 109 -10.62 5.92 -1.66
C PHE A 109 -10.68 6.74 -2.95
N VAL A 110 -9.92 6.34 -3.97
CA VAL A 110 -9.90 7.03 -5.28
C VAL A 110 -11.25 6.93 -5.98
N SER A 111 -11.86 5.73 -6.03
CA SER A 111 -13.20 5.50 -6.61
C SER A 111 -14.30 6.24 -5.86
N SER A 112 -14.09 6.59 -4.58
CA SER A 112 -14.97 7.45 -3.79
C SER A 112 -14.76 8.96 -4.02
N GLY A 113 -13.91 9.35 -4.99
CA GLY A 113 -13.58 10.74 -5.31
C GLY A 113 -12.40 11.31 -4.50
N GLY A 114 -11.64 10.47 -3.81
CA GLY A 114 -10.46 10.87 -3.05
C GLY A 114 -9.27 11.24 -3.95
N MET A 115 -8.72 12.45 -3.76
CA MET A 115 -7.70 13.03 -4.66
C MET A 115 -6.25 12.93 -4.15
N ARG A 116 -6.04 12.82 -2.84
CA ARG A 116 -4.69 12.81 -2.24
C ARG A 116 -4.60 11.75 -1.15
N ALA A 117 -3.88 10.67 -1.43
CA ALA A 117 -3.76 9.51 -0.55
C ALA A 117 -2.30 9.26 -0.12
N ILE A 118 -2.12 8.81 1.12
CA ILE A 118 -0.85 8.25 1.62
C ILE A 118 -1.12 6.82 2.11
N VAL A 119 -0.27 5.90 1.64
CA VAL A 119 -0.08 4.57 2.23
C VAL A 119 1.23 4.60 3.00
N GLU A 120 1.20 4.26 4.29
CA GLU A 120 2.41 4.14 5.12
C GLU A 120 2.53 2.71 5.68
N LEU A 121 3.66 2.06 5.43
CA LEU A 121 3.94 0.69 5.86
C LEU A 121 5.09 0.76 6.86
N LEU A 122 4.75 1.12 8.10
CA LEU A 122 5.69 1.35 9.21
C LEU A 122 6.09 0.02 9.87
N ILE A 123 6.39 -0.98 9.03
CA ILE A 123 6.79 -2.34 9.38
C ILE A 123 8.32 -2.40 9.29
N PRO A 124 9.05 -2.80 10.35
CA PRO A 124 10.52 -2.76 10.36
C PRO A 124 11.19 -3.49 9.18
N GLN A 125 10.61 -4.60 8.72
CA GLN A 125 11.04 -5.33 7.52
C GLN A 125 11.23 -4.39 6.32
N LEU A 126 10.28 -3.48 6.08
CA LEU A 126 10.30 -2.56 4.94
C LEU A 126 11.32 -1.42 5.11
N GLN A 127 11.83 -1.18 6.33
CA GLN A 127 12.92 -0.25 6.61
C GLN A 127 14.31 -0.86 6.35
N PHE A 128 14.42 -2.19 6.34
CA PHE A 128 15.63 -2.89 5.92
C PHE A 128 15.71 -3.08 4.39
N LEU A 129 14.59 -2.93 3.66
CA LEU A 129 14.59 -3.07 2.19
C LEU A 129 15.25 -1.90 1.44
N ASP A 130 15.69 -0.85 2.14
CA ASP A 130 16.49 0.24 1.57
C ASP A 130 17.98 -0.13 1.46
N ASP A 131 18.44 -1.11 2.25
CA ASP A 131 19.83 -1.57 2.28
C ASP A 131 20.27 -2.21 0.95
N GLU A 132 21.57 -2.13 0.67
CA GLU A 132 22.16 -2.58 -0.59
C GLU A 132 21.98 -4.10 -0.81
N GLY A 133 21.07 -4.45 -1.72
CA GLY A 133 20.71 -5.83 -2.07
C GLY A 133 19.24 -6.18 -1.85
N ALA A 134 18.54 -5.48 -0.94
CA ALA A 134 17.17 -5.79 -0.55
C ALA A 134 16.10 -5.01 -1.37
N GLN A 135 16.50 -3.93 -2.05
CA GLN A 135 15.64 -3.07 -2.87
C GLN A 135 14.83 -3.82 -3.96
N ALA A 136 15.28 -5.00 -4.41
CA ALA A 136 14.52 -5.80 -5.36
C ALA A 136 13.14 -6.22 -4.82
N GLU A 137 13.07 -6.60 -3.54
CA GLU A 137 11.83 -7.00 -2.88
C GLU A 137 10.89 -5.79 -2.70
N LEU A 138 11.43 -4.63 -2.32
CA LEU A 138 10.68 -3.37 -2.27
C LEU A 138 9.98 -3.05 -3.60
N TRP A 139 10.67 -3.30 -4.72
CA TRP A 139 10.09 -3.07 -6.04
C TRP A 139 9.00 -4.08 -6.39
N GLU A 140 9.18 -5.38 -6.15
CA GLU A 140 8.11 -6.37 -6.38
C GLU A 140 6.89 -6.12 -5.48
N LEU A 141 7.08 -5.70 -4.22
CA LEU A 141 5.99 -5.23 -3.36
C LEU A 141 5.29 -3.99 -3.95
N SER A 142 6.04 -3.00 -4.43
CA SER A 142 5.45 -1.82 -5.08
C SER A 142 4.68 -2.16 -6.36
N ARG A 143 5.07 -3.24 -7.06
CA ARG A 143 4.33 -3.79 -8.19
C ARG A 143 3.02 -4.43 -7.75
N ILE A 144 3.01 -5.25 -6.69
CA ILE A 144 1.78 -5.84 -6.12
C ILE A 144 0.77 -4.73 -5.76
N PHE A 145 1.24 -3.63 -5.16
CA PHE A 145 0.42 -2.46 -4.88
C PHE A 145 -0.22 -1.86 -6.15
N LEU A 146 0.59 -1.61 -7.19
CA LEU A 146 0.13 -1.03 -8.45
C LEU A 146 -0.87 -1.94 -9.18
N ASP A 147 -0.56 -3.22 -9.31
CA ASP A 147 -1.40 -4.20 -10.00
C ASP A 147 -2.75 -4.37 -9.26
N THR A 148 -2.75 -4.36 -7.92
CA THR A 148 -3.98 -4.36 -7.10
C THR A 148 -4.79 -3.08 -7.28
N LEU A 149 -4.14 -1.91 -7.22
CA LEU A 149 -4.79 -0.60 -7.44
C LEU A 149 -5.45 -0.52 -8.82
N MET A 150 -4.78 -1.02 -9.87
CA MET A 150 -5.32 -1.09 -11.22
C MET A 150 -6.52 -2.03 -11.34
N GLN A 151 -6.44 -3.21 -10.72
CA GLN A 151 -7.52 -4.20 -10.72
C GLN A 151 -8.78 -3.65 -10.06
N GLU A 152 -8.66 -3.08 -8.86
CA GLU A 152 -9.80 -2.64 -8.05
C GLU A 152 -10.41 -1.31 -8.52
N THR A 153 -9.62 -0.42 -9.14
CA THR A 153 -10.16 0.79 -9.79
C THR A 153 -10.69 0.55 -11.20
N GLY A 154 -10.19 -0.47 -11.90
CA GLY A 154 -10.39 -0.66 -13.34
C GLY A 154 -9.67 0.36 -14.22
N CYS A 155 -8.88 1.29 -13.65
CA CYS A 155 -8.17 2.33 -14.39
C CYS A 155 -6.95 1.75 -15.13
N GLN A 156 -6.92 1.95 -16.45
CA GLN A 156 -5.83 1.46 -17.30
C GLN A 156 -4.64 2.44 -17.39
N LYS A 157 -4.86 3.73 -17.09
CA LYS A 157 -3.83 4.79 -17.25
C LYS A 157 -3.25 5.22 -15.91
N VAL A 158 -2.72 4.25 -15.16
CA VAL A 158 -1.95 4.52 -13.94
C VAL A 158 -0.51 4.85 -14.32
N LYS A 159 0.06 5.92 -13.75
CA LYS A 159 1.47 6.32 -13.90
C LYS A 159 2.22 6.07 -12.59
N ALA A 160 3.16 5.14 -12.61
CA ALA A 160 4.12 4.92 -11.53
C ALA A 160 5.32 5.86 -11.69
N ILE A 161 5.57 6.68 -10.67
CA ILE A 161 6.71 7.59 -10.59
C ILE A 161 7.70 7.04 -9.56
N PHE A 162 8.87 6.64 -10.03
CA PHE A 162 9.96 6.08 -9.22
C PHE A 162 10.92 7.19 -8.73
N PRO A 163 11.73 6.96 -7.67
CA PRO A 163 12.60 7.98 -7.08
C PRO A 163 13.58 8.61 -8.07
N ASP A 164 14.23 7.79 -8.91
CA ASP A 164 15.26 8.21 -9.86
C ASP A 164 15.10 7.52 -11.23
N ALA A 165 15.85 8.01 -12.22
CA ALA A 165 15.76 7.55 -13.61
C ALA A 165 16.37 6.15 -13.81
N GLY A 166 17.32 5.75 -12.97
CA GLY A 166 17.92 4.41 -12.95
C GLY A 166 16.92 3.36 -12.47
N ALA A 167 16.24 3.60 -11.34
CA ALA A 167 15.16 2.72 -10.88
C ALA A 167 14.04 2.59 -11.93
N ALA A 168 13.56 3.72 -12.47
CA ALA A 168 12.53 3.72 -13.51
C ALA A 168 12.94 2.92 -14.76
N ALA A 169 14.19 3.09 -15.24
CA ALA A 169 14.69 2.38 -16.42
C ALA A 169 14.92 0.88 -16.17
N LEU A 170 15.44 0.51 -15.00
CA LEU A 170 15.68 -0.88 -14.60
C LEU A 170 14.37 -1.66 -14.53
N LEU A 171 13.36 -1.10 -13.86
CA LEU A 171 12.07 -1.76 -13.65
C LEU A 171 11.25 -1.82 -14.94
N LYS A 172 11.30 -0.77 -15.78
CA LYS A 172 10.73 -0.80 -17.14
C LYS A 172 11.36 -1.86 -18.03
N TYR A 173 12.65 -2.18 -17.85
CA TYR A 173 13.31 -3.27 -18.57
C TYR A 173 12.92 -4.65 -18.03
N ARG A 174 12.71 -4.79 -16.72
CA ARG A 174 12.32 -6.05 -16.07
C ARG A 174 10.85 -6.40 -16.30
N TRP A 175 9.93 -5.50 -15.96
CA TRP A 175 8.48 -5.72 -16.01
C TRP A 175 7.90 -5.29 -17.37
N LYS A 176 8.23 -6.05 -18.42
CA LYS A 176 7.75 -5.80 -19.81
C LYS A 176 6.25 -6.04 -20.00
N ASP A 177 5.65 -6.70 -19.02
CA ASP A 177 4.25 -7.09 -18.88
C ASP A 177 3.43 -6.12 -18.01
N ALA A 178 4.06 -5.13 -17.38
CA ALA A 178 3.38 -4.13 -16.57
C ALA A 178 2.38 -3.30 -17.39
N ALA A 179 1.16 -3.17 -16.88
CA ALA A 179 0.09 -2.41 -17.53
C ALA A 179 0.16 -0.89 -17.24
N PHE A 180 0.90 -0.48 -16.21
CA PHE A 180 1.10 0.93 -15.83
C PHE A 180 2.23 1.62 -16.62
N GLY A 181 2.15 2.95 -16.71
CA GLY A 181 3.22 3.77 -17.26
C GLY A 181 4.36 3.99 -16.26
N PHE A 182 5.60 4.10 -16.75
CA PHE A 182 6.80 4.36 -15.96
C PHE A 182 7.29 5.80 -16.15
N ALA A 183 7.60 6.50 -15.06
CA ALA A 183 8.27 7.79 -15.03
C ALA A 183 9.18 7.91 -13.80
N SER A 184 9.99 8.97 -13.70
CA SER A 184 10.82 9.28 -12.53
C SER A 184 10.56 10.68 -11.99
N LEU A 185 10.70 10.88 -10.67
CA LEU A 185 10.76 12.23 -10.09
C LEU A 185 11.86 13.08 -10.75
N SER A 186 12.94 12.47 -11.22
CA SER A 186 14.03 13.15 -11.94
C SER A 186 13.62 13.72 -13.30
N ASP A 187 12.53 13.24 -13.92
CA ASP A 187 12.09 13.67 -15.26
C ASP A 187 11.64 15.14 -15.29
N ARG A 188 11.75 15.77 -16.46
CA ARG A 188 11.28 17.15 -16.67
C ARG A 188 9.75 17.29 -16.71
N LYS A 189 9.06 16.21 -17.07
CA LYS A 189 7.60 16.12 -17.17
C LYS A 189 7.19 14.65 -16.93
N PRO A 190 7.12 14.20 -15.67
CA PRO A 190 6.81 12.81 -15.33
C PRO A 190 5.33 12.44 -15.53
N VAL A 191 4.45 13.44 -15.65
CA VAL A 191 3.01 13.28 -15.82
C VAL A 191 2.56 13.79 -17.19
N GLU A 192 1.74 13.00 -17.87
CA GLU A 192 1.09 13.29 -19.13
C GLU A 192 -0.39 13.66 -18.90
N SER A 193 -1.00 14.35 -19.86
CA SER A 193 -2.42 14.76 -19.76
C SER A 193 -3.40 13.59 -19.94
N GLN A 194 -2.90 12.40 -20.29
CA GLN A 194 -3.70 11.18 -20.42
C GLN A 194 -3.73 10.36 -19.14
N ASP A 195 -2.82 10.58 -18.18
CA ASP A 195 -2.74 9.78 -16.96
C ASP A 195 -3.93 10.06 -16.05
N GLU A 196 -4.58 9.00 -15.57
CA GLU A 196 -5.79 9.05 -14.75
C GLU A 196 -5.46 9.04 -13.26
N ILE A 197 -4.55 8.15 -12.83
CA ILE A 197 -4.09 8.03 -11.43
C ILE A 197 -2.56 8.09 -11.44
N ILE A 198 -1.99 8.90 -10.55
CA ILE A 198 -0.55 9.03 -10.38
C ILE A 198 -0.15 8.41 -9.06
N VAL A 199 0.85 7.53 -9.09
CA VAL A 199 1.40 6.86 -7.91
C VAL A 199 2.87 7.22 -7.78
N MET A 200 3.26 7.87 -6.68
CA MET A 200 4.66 8.07 -6.32
C MET A 200 5.12 6.95 -5.40
N LEU A 201 6.15 6.21 -5.82
CA LEU A 201 6.71 5.09 -5.08
C LEU A 201 7.92 5.55 -4.26
N VAL A 202 7.81 5.39 -2.93
CA VAL A 202 8.85 5.70 -1.94
C VAL A 202 9.53 7.06 -2.16
N PRO A 203 8.78 8.17 -2.35
CA PRO A 203 9.38 9.49 -2.54
C PRO A 203 10.09 9.94 -1.26
N ASP A 204 11.33 10.41 -1.39
CA ASP A 204 12.19 10.77 -0.27
C ASP A 204 12.24 12.29 -0.01
N TYR A 205 12.92 12.69 1.07
CA TYR A 205 13.10 14.10 1.42
C TYR A 205 13.96 14.88 0.41
N GLN A 206 14.85 14.20 -0.35
CA GLN A 206 15.70 14.86 -1.35
C GLN A 206 14.89 15.32 -2.56
N MET A 207 13.87 14.54 -2.94
CA MET A 207 12.96 14.86 -4.04
C MET A 207 11.73 15.70 -3.61
N LEU A 208 11.68 16.17 -2.36
CA LEU A 208 10.51 16.86 -1.79
C LEU A 208 9.98 18.03 -2.64
N GLU A 209 10.85 18.88 -3.17
CA GLU A 209 10.45 20.00 -4.04
C GLU A 209 9.68 19.51 -5.29
N ARG A 210 10.13 18.39 -5.87
CA ARG A 210 9.52 17.77 -7.05
C ARG A 210 8.18 17.13 -6.72
N VAL A 211 8.10 16.46 -5.58
CA VAL A 211 6.85 15.88 -5.04
C VAL A 211 5.80 16.98 -4.82
N GLN A 212 6.17 18.09 -4.20
CA GLN A 212 5.29 19.24 -3.99
C GLN A 212 4.84 19.88 -5.31
N ARG A 213 5.76 20.01 -6.27
CA ARG A 213 5.47 20.53 -7.60
C ARG A 213 4.46 19.64 -8.34
N ILE A 214 4.71 18.34 -8.44
CA ILE A 214 3.81 17.41 -9.15
C ILE A 214 2.44 17.36 -8.46
N ALA A 215 2.39 17.31 -7.12
CA ALA A 215 1.13 17.38 -6.39
C ALA A 215 0.33 18.67 -6.65
N SER A 216 1.01 19.78 -6.99
CA SER A 216 0.37 21.03 -7.41
C SER A 216 -0.14 20.93 -8.85
N GLU A 217 0.68 20.46 -9.80
CA GLU A 217 0.31 20.22 -11.22
C GLU A 217 -0.83 19.18 -11.39
N LEU A 218 -1.08 18.33 -10.38
CA LEU A 218 -2.21 17.39 -10.35
C LEU A 218 -3.50 17.97 -9.75
N SER A 219 -3.44 19.19 -9.21
CA SER A 219 -4.60 19.89 -8.63
C SER A 219 -5.22 20.91 -9.58
N ASP A 220 -4.66 21.06 -10.78
CA ASP A 220 -5.25 21.81 -11.89
C ASP A 220 -6.55 21.14 -12.38
N ASP A 221 -7.42 21.88 -13.07
CA ASP A 221 -8.73 21.39 -13.53
C ASP A 221 -8.62 20.57 -14.84
N PRO A 222 -9.09 19.30 -14.91
CA PRO A 222 -9.70 18.51 -13.84
C PRO A 222 -8.66 17.86 -12.90
N PRO A 223 -8.92 17.85 -11.57
CA PRO A 223 -7.98 17.30 -10.60
C PRO A 223 -7.81 15.79 -10.78
N ARG A 224 -6.59 15.31 -10.53
CA ARG A 224 -6.22 13.90 -10.73
C ARG A 224 -5.70 13.26 -9.44
N PRO A 225 -6.18 12.05 -9.08
CA PRO A 225 -5.72 11.34 -7.90
C PRO A 225 -4.21 11.13 -7.85
N LEU A 226 -3.61 11.53 -6.72
CA LEU A 226 -2.23 11.28 -6.35
C LEU A 226 -2.18 10.35 -5.13
N VAL A 227 -1.55 9.19 -5.29
CA VAL A 227 -1.24 8.28 -4.19
C VAL A 227 0.27 8.29 -3.94
N MET A 228 0.69 8.53 -2.70
CA MET A 228 2.08 8.33 -2.29
C MET A 228 2.19 7.02 -1.51
N TRP A 229 2.95 6.07 -2.04
CA TRP A 229 3.20 4.77 -1.42
C TRP A 229 4.52 4.79 -0.64
N ASN A 230 4.42 4.56 0.66
CA ASN A 230 5.50 4.60 1.65
C ASN A 230 6.44 5.84 1.58
N PRO A 231 5.90 7.08 1.64
CA PRO A 231 6.69 8.31 1.48
C PRO A 231 7.62 8.60 2.68
N ARG A 232 8.88 8.98 2.39
CA ARG A 232 9.93 9.32 3.37
C ARG A 232 10.37 10.79 3.27
N LEU A 233 9.38 11.68 3.27
CA LEU A 233 9.54 13.12 2.99
C LEU A 233 10.16 13.94 4.14
N ILE A 234 10.51 13.30 5.26
CA ILE A 234 11.16 13.92 6.43
C ILE A 234 12.48 13.18 6.64
N SER A 235 13.60 13.91 6.58
CA SER A 235 14.92 13.37 6.97
C SER A 235 14.98 13.15 8.48
N GLU A 236 15.54 12.02 8.89
CA GLU A 236 15.79 11.67 10.29
C GLU A 236 16.88 12.58 10.90
N ASP A 237 17.97 12.83 10.16
CA ASP A 237 19.11 13.65 10.58
C ASP A 237 18.79 15.13 10.79
N VAL A 238 17.89 15.70 9.98
CA VAL A 238 17.62 17.16 9.95
C VAL A 238 16.60 17.59 11.04
N GLY A 239 15.94 16.64 11.69
CA GLY A 239 15.17 16.85 12.92
C GLY A 239 13.92 17.74 12.79
N VAL A 240 13.32 18.08 13.94
CA VAL A 240 11.98 18.73 14.04
C VAL A 240 12.03 20.26 13.81
N GLY A 241 12.74 20.68 12.77
CA GLY A 241 12.91 22.08 12.37
C GLY A 241 11.64 22.74 11.82
N VAL A 242 11.69 24.06 11.60
CA VAL A 242 10.56 24.85 11.07
C VAL A 242 10.05 24.30 9.74
N ASN A 243 10.95 23.85 8.85
CA ASN A 243 10.60 23.28 7.55
C ASN A 243 9.75 22.00 7.69
N VAL A 244 10.10 21.10 8.62
CA VAL A 244 9.31 19.88 8.88
C VAL A 244 7.93 20.20 9.44
N ARG A 245 7.82 21.23 10.29
CA ARG A 245 6.53 21.71 10.82
C ARG A 245 5.66 22.31 9.71
N GLN A 246 6.24 23.07 8.78
CA GLN A 246 5.55 23.61 7.61
C GLN A 246 5.12 22.48 6.64
N LEU A 247 6.00 21.52 6.37
CA LEU A 247 5.72 20.34 5.55
C LEU A 247 4.51 19.56 6.09
N ARG A 248 4.50 19.25 7.39
CA ARG A 248 3.37 18.59 8.05
C ARG A 248 2.08 19.43 7.97
N ARG A 249 2.16 20.74 8.24
CA ARG A 249 1.00 21.64 8.35
C ARG A 249 0.36 22.01 7.02
N TYR A 250 1.13 22.16 5.94
CA TYR A 250 0.63 22.69 4.67
C TYR A 250 0.65 21.69 3.51
N PHE A 251 1.52 20.68 3.55
CA PHE A 251 1.60 19.68 2.48
C PHE A 251 0.99 18.35 2.91
N LEU A 252 1.54 17.69 3.93
CA LEU A 252 1.08 16.35 4.34
C LEU A 252 -0.35 16.35 4.90
N SER A 253 -0.76 17.44 5.55
CA SER A 253 -2.15 17.67 6.00
C SER A 253 -3.20 17.67 4.87
N SER A 254 -2.79 17.87 3.62
CA SER A 254 -3.67 17.82 2.45
C SER A 254 -3.89 16.40 1.90
N PHE A 255 -3.18 15.41 2.44
CA PHE A 255 -3.33 14.01 2.09
C PHE A 255 -4.11 13.26 3.18
N THR A 256 -4.98 12.34 2.75
CA THR A 256 -5.60 11.37 3.64
C THR A 256 -4.68 10.16 3.77
N THR A 257 -4.29 9.78 4.98
CA THR A 257 -3.73 8.43 5.19
C THR A 257 -4.84 7.42 4.94
N VAL A 258 -4.76 6.67 3.84
CA VAL A 258 -5.76 5.65 3.47
C VAL A 258 -5.40 4.29 4.04
N TYR A 259 -4.11 4.04 4.25
CA TYR A 259 -3.60 2.83 4.87
C TYR A 259 -2.41 3.15 5.78
N SER A 260 -2.40 2.56 6.98
CA SER A 260 -1.27 2.59 7.92
C SER A 260 -1.19 1.26 8.64
N MET A 261 0.00 0.65 8.67
CA MET A 261 0.28 -0.46 9.58
C MET A 261 1.58 -0.20 10.32
N ARG A 262 1.51 -0.13 11.65
CA ARG A 262 2.64 0.10 12.55
C ARG A 262 2.61 -0.91 13.72
N PRO A 263 3.36 -2.01 13.63
CA PRO A 263 3.66 -2.83 14.79
C PRO A 263 4.40 -2.02 15.88
N LEU A 264 4.11 -2.32 17.14
CA LEU A 264 4.74 -1.74 18.33
C LEU A 264 5.13 -2.88 19.30
N ALA A 265 5.88 -2.57 20.36
CA ALA A 265 6.26 -3.57 21.36
C ALA A 265 5.08 -4.08 22.21
N ALA A 266 4.02 -3.28 22.37
CA ALA A 266 2.83 -3.61 23.17
C ALA A 266 1.60 -4.01 22.34
N GLY A 267 1.74 -4.08 21.01
CA GLY A 267 0.62 -4.31 20.09
C GLY A 267 0.82 -3.62 18.74
N ALA A 268 -0.21 -3.00 18.16
CA ALA A 268 -0.13 -2.34 16.87
C ALA A 268 -1.07 -1.13 16.72
N VAL A 269 -0.71 -0.22 15.81
CA VAL A 269 -1.60 0.84 15.32
C VAL A 269 -1.88 0.57 13.85
N PHE A 270 -3.16 0.57 13.48
CA PHE A 270 -3.64 0.20 12.16
C PHE A 270 -4.65 1.21 11.63
N ARG A 271 -4.70 1.34 10.30
CA ARG A 271 -5.70 2.09 9.56
C ARG A 271 -5.90 1.44 8.19
N CYS A 272 -7.14 1.21 7.82
CA CYS A 272 -7.53 0.85 6.46
C CYS A 272 -8.81 1.61 6.10
N TYR A 273 -8.77 2.40 5.02
CA TYR A 273 -9.95 3.09 4.49
C TYR A 273 -11.01 2.06 4.05
N PRO A 274 -12.31 2.25 4.36
CA PRO A 274 -12.94 3.45 4.92
C PRO A 274 -12.99 3.47 6.45
N GLY A 275 -12.47 2.44 7.12
CA GLY A 275 -12.49 2.27 8.57
C GLY A 275 -11.73 3.35 9.35
N LEU A 276 -11.94 3.33 10.67
CA LEU A 276 -11.29 4.19 11.65
C LEU A 276 -9.82 3.78 11.90
N TRP A 277 -9.08 4.62 12.64
CA TRP A 277 -7.83 4.19 13.23
C TRP A 277 -8.14 3.18 14.34
N LYS A 278 -7.37 2.09 14.40
CA LYS A 278 -7.50 1.07 15.44
C LYS A 278 -6.18 0.92 16.17
N VAL A 279 -6.24 0.82 17.49
CA VAL A 279 -5.11 0.38 18.32
C VAL A 279 -5.43 -1.02 18.82
N PHE A 280 -4.44 -1.89 18.77
CA PHE A 280 -4.52 -3.27 19.20
C PHE A 280 -3.47 -3.54 20.28
N TYR A 281 -3.78 -4.42 21.23
CA TYR A 281 -2.80 -5.06 22.10
C TYR A 281 -2.25 -6.33 21.45
N ASP A 282 -1.03 -6.72 21.82
CA ASP A 282 -0.50 -8.05 21.52
C ASP A 282 -1.20 -9.09 22.42
N ASP A 283 -1.67 -10.19 21.83
CA ASP A 283 -2.34 -11.27 22.57
C ASP A 283 -1.30 -12.15 23.27
N LYS A 284 -1.21 -12.00 24.60
CA LYS A 284 -0.23 -12.71 25.44
C LYS A 284 -0.47 -14.23 25.47
N ASP A 285 -1.71 -14.67 25.24
CA ASP A 285 -2.10 -16.08 25.28
C ASP A 285 -2.02 -16.72 23.88
N ARG A 286 -2.17 -15.94 22.81
CA ARG A 286 -2.15 -16.41 21.41
C ARG A 286 -1.10 -15.67 20.57
N LEU A 287 0.12 -16.21 20.56
CA LEU A 287 1.28 -15.67 19.82
C LEU A 287 0.96 -15.22 18.38
N GLY A 288 1.10 -13.91 18.12
CA GLY A 288 0.91 -13.31 16.79
C GLY A 288 -0.54 -12.98 16.45
N ARG A 289 -1.49 -13.20 17.37
CA ARG A 289 -2.84 -12.61 17.35
C ARG A 289 -2.82 -11.29 18.12
N TYR A 290 -3.85 -10.49 17.91
CA TYR A 290 -4.00 -9.17 18.52
C TYR A 290 -5.42 -9.02 19.07
N LEU A 291 -5.60 -8.13 20.06
CA LEU A 291 -6.90 -7.82 20.67
C LEU A 291 -7.23 -6.35 20.45
N LEU A 292 -8.46 -6.02 20.07
CA LEU A 292 -8.83 -4.63 19.76
C LEU A 292 -8.87 -3.78 21.06
N ALA A 293 -8.01 -2.78 21.14
CA ALA A 293 -7.91 -1.90 22.31
C ALA A 293 -8.87 -0.71 22.23
N LYS A 294 -8.89 -0.02 21.08
CA LYS A 294 -9.64 1.22 20.87
C LYS A 294 -9.78 1.55 19.39
N GLU A 295 -10.91 2.13 18.99
CA GLU A 295 -11.09 2.79 17.71
C GLU A 295 -11.09 4.33 17.84
N LEU A 296 -10.51 5.03 16.87
CA LEU A 296 -10.27 6.46 16.89
C LEU A 296 -10.52 7.11 15.52
N VAL A 297 -11.06 8.33 15.52
CA VAL A 297 -11.33 9.10 14.29
C VAL A 297 -10.03 9.64 13.66
N SER A 298 -9.04 9.96 14.49
CA SER A 298 -7.72 10.48 14.11
C SER A 298 -6.60 9.51 14.46
N ARG A 299 -5.42 9.72 13.86
CA ARG A 299 -4.18 9.01 14.24
C ARG A 299 -3.89 9.31 15.72
N PRO A 300 -3.72 8.30 16.59
CA PRO A 300 -3.35 8.53 17.98
C PRO A 300 -1.95 9.14 18.06
N ASP A 301 -1.75 10.06 19.01
CA ASP A 301 -0.44 10.63 19.36
C ASP A 301 0.29 9.77 20.40
N VAL A 302 1.43 10.25 20.90
CA VAL A 302 2.26 9.45 21.82
C VAL A 302 1.55 9.32 23.17
N GLU A 303 0.98 10.43 23.63
CA GLU A 303 0.25 10.57 24.88
C GLU A 303 -1.01 9.68 24.90
N GLU A 304 -1.78 9.65 23.81
CA GLU A 304 -2.94 8.76 23.70
C GLU A 304 -2.56 7.28 23.61
N LEU A 305 -1.45 6.93 22.93
CA LEU A 305 -0.92 5.56 22.95
C LEU A 305 -0.44 5.15 24.34
N GLU A 306 0.26 6.02 25.06
CA GLU A 306 0.69 5.79 26.45
C GLU A 306 -0.51 5.53 27.38
N ILE A 307 -1.60 6.30 27.24
CA ILE A 307 -2.84 6.08 28.00
C ILE A 307 -3.48 4.74 27.62
N ILE A 308 -3.56 4.38 26.34
CA ILE A 308 -4.16 3.11 25.90
C ILE A 308 -3.33 1.93 26.44
N PHE A 309 -2.01 1.93 26.25
CA PHE A 309 -1.16 0.82 26.70
C PHE A 309 -1.01 0.77 28.24
N GLY A 310 -0.91 1.92 28.93
CA GLY A 310 -0.83 1.96 30.40
C GLY A 310 -2.08 1.42 31.10
N ASN A 311 -3.27 1.74 30.57
CA ASN A 311 -4.54 1.21 31.08
C ASN A 311 -4.68 -0.33 30.92
N ALA A 312 -3.87 -0.96 30.06
CA ALA A 312 -3.83 -2.42 29.95
C ALA A 312 -2.98 -3.06 31.06
N GLU A 313 -1.89 -2.42 31.47
CA GLU A 313 -1.06 -2.88 32.59
C GLU A 313 -1.81 -2.79 33.92
N GLU A 314 -2.60 -1.73 34.15
CA GLU A 314 -3.39 -1.58 35.38
C GLU A 314 -4.54 -2.59 35.53
N LYS A 315 -5.00 -3.20 34.42
CA LYS A 315 -5.98 -4.31 34.45
C LYS A 315 -5.35 -5.67 34.81
N SER A 316 -4.02 -5.77 34.77
CA SER A 316 -3.28 -6.92 35.31
C SER A 316 -2.64 -6.52 36.64
N GLU A 317 -3.18 -6.97 37.78
CA GLU A 317 -2.67 -6.62 39.11
C GLU A 317 -1.22 -7.08 39.37
N GLN A 318 -0.21 -6.33 38.91
CA GLN A 318 1.16 -6.25 39.42
C GLN A 318 2.04 -5.33 38.55
N GLY A 319 2.27 -4.09 39.00
CA GLY A 319 3.35 -3.24 38.47
C GLY A 319 4.59 -3.27 39.39
N PRO A 320 5.67 -2.51 39.07
CA PRO A 320 5.99 -1.91 37.78
C PRO A 320 7.42 -2.27 37.27
N SER A 321 7.64 -2.38 35.96
CA SER A 321 8.98 -2.20 35.37
C SER A 321 8.97 -1.96 33.85
N PHE A 322 9.03 -0.68 33.47
CA PHE A 322 9.36 -0.23 32.11
C PHE A 322 10.77 -0.67 31.65
N PHE A 323 11.57 -1.32 32.50
CA PHE A 323 12.93 -1.79 32.16
C PHE A 323 12.97 -3.24 31.62
N SER A 324 11.83 -3.93 31.54
CA SER A 324 11.72 -5.25 30.88
C SER A 324 11.68 -5.18 29.34
N GLN A 325 11.64 -3.95 28.80
CA GLN A 325 11.36 -3.60 27.40
C GLN A 325 12.32 -4.19 26.34
N ALA A 326 13.43 -4.83 26.75
CA ALA A 326 14.36 -5.50 25.84
C ALA A 326 13.99 -6.95 25.47
N ALA A 327 13.11 -7.62 26.23
CA ALA A 327 12.78 -9.04 26.00
C ALA A 327 11.49 -9.26 25.18
N GLY A 328 10.57 -8.29 25.18
CA GLY A 328 9.23 -8.42 24.58
C GLY A 328 9.12 -8.05 23.09
N ILE A 329 10.17 -7.50 22.47
CA ILE A 329 10.09 -6.89 21.12
C ILE A 329 9.84 -7.94 19.99
N PHE A 330 9.90 -9.24 20.30
CA PHE A 330 9.87 -10.31 19.29
C PHE A 330 8.50 -10.94 19.01
N SER A 331 7.46 -10.72 19.82
CA SER A 331 6.13 -11.32 19.60
C SER A 331 5.38 -10.65 18.44
N SER A 332 5.20 -9.33 18.48
CA SER A 332 4.44 -8.57 17.46
C SER A 332 5.07 -8.64 16.06
N LEU A 333 6.40 -8.80 15.97
CA LEU A 333 7.12 -9.04 14.73
C LEU A 333 6.79 -10.40 14.08
N ASN A 334 6.41 -11.44 14.84
CA ASN A 334 6.26 -12.80 14.30
C ASN A 334 5.18 -12.95 13.21
N ARG A 335 4.14 -12.11 13.24
CA ARG A 335 3.12 -12.06 12.16
C ARG A 335 3.77 -11.73 10.81
N PHE A 336 4.72 -10.79 10.79
CA PHE A 336 5.40 -10.35 9.57
C PHE A 336 6.73 -11.07 9.28
N VAL A 337 7.37 -11.72 10.28
CA VAL A 337 8.63 -12.47 10.10
C VAL A 337 8.42 -13.82 9.39
N LYS A 338 7.25 -14.46 9.52
CA LYS A 338 7.02 -15.82 8.97
C LYS A 338 6.99 -15.91 7.44
N ALA A 339 6.86 -14.81 6.71
CA ALA A 339 6.71 -14.82 5.25
C ALA A 339 8.00 -15.17 4.46
N ILE A 340 9.18 -15.11 5.09
CA ILE A 340 10.49 -15.24 4.41
C ILE A 340 10.93 -16.71 4.24
N SER A 341 10.18 -17.69 4.76
CA SER A 341 10.50 -19.12 4.59
C SER A 341 9.90 -19.72 3.32
N LYS A 342 10.39 -19.32 2.14
CA LYS A 342 10.15 -20.04 0.87
C LYS A 342 11.24 -19.84 -0.18
#